data_AF-A0A6M2DA36-F1
#
_entry.id   AF-A0A6M2DA36-F1
#
_cell.length_a   1.000
_cell.length_b   1.000
_cell.length_c   1.000
_cell.angle_alpha   90.00
_cell.angle_beta   90.00
_cell.angle_gamma   90.00
#
_symmetry.space_group_name_H-M   'P 1'
#
loop_
_entity.id
_entity.type
_entity.pdbx_description
1 polymer ?
#
loop_
_entity_poly.entity_id
_entity_poly.type
_entity_poly.pdbx_seq_one_letter_code
_entity_poly.pdbx_strand_id
1 'polypeptide(L)'
;AQTARTFHRLEEDERILPILRALANFDAGSGFDASRPTDSVTPDMIDQLCKESFPMCMKAMHSALRTNHHLRHAARMQYGLFLKGIGLGLQDALRFWREEFSKHVGVENFDKKYSYNIRHNYGTEGKRANYTPYSCNRIISGVPPGPGECHGCPFKHCDRTQLQERLKNEGVKDADLKEVMGYVEKGHYQLACTSTFRITQKSPDVAQVICHPNEYYMLSRQFKEGSAKDSKFGSLRNVETQKAVVYSQKSERSLEDFDDNMDDCLEEMLTSAEQKAQEESMMES
;
A
#
# COMPACT_ATOMS: atom_id res chain seq x y z
N ALA A 1 -8.45 -5.26 36.83
CA ALA A 1 -8.79 -6.64 37.25
C ALA A 1 -10.28 -6.98 37.10
N GLN A 2 -11.22 -6.03 37.32
CA GLN A 2 -12.66 -6.28 37.12
C GLN A 2 -13.10 -6.35 35.65
N THR A 3 -12.48 -5.58 34.75
CA THR A 3 -12.82 -5.58 33.31
C THR A 3 -12.59 -6.92 32.61
N ALA A 4 -11.52 -7.66 32.95
CA ALA A 4 -11.23 -8.97 32.35
C ALA A 4 -12.25 -10.06 32.74
N ARG A 5 -12.81 -10.00 33.97
CA ARG A 5 -13.85 -10.95 34.41
C ARG A 5 -15.22 -10.66 33.79
N THR A 6 -15.51 -9.38 33.52
CA THR A 6 -16.73 -8.98 32.80
C THR A 6 -16.63 -9.32 31.31
N PHE A 7 -15.43 -9.35 30.73
CA PHE A 7 -15.20 -9.68 29.32
C PHE A 7 -15.65 -11.11 28.97
N HIS A 8 -15.37 -12.10 29.81
CA HIS A 8 -15.86 -13.48 29.58
C HIS A 8 -17.39 -13.59 29.53
N ARG A 9 -18.12 -12.76 30.30
CA ARG A 9 -19.60 -12.72 30.24
C ARG A 9 -20.13 -11.98 29.00
N LEU A 10 -19.30 -11.19 28.33
CA LEU A 10 -19.62 -10.49 27.08
C LEU A 10 -19.24 -11.34 25.85
N GLU A 11 -18.23 -12.20 25.95
CA GLU A 11 -17.87 -13.20 24.92
C GLU A 11 -18.97 -14.25 24.72
N GLU A 12 -19.74 -14.55 25.77
CA GLU A 12 -20.89 -15.48 25.72
C GLU A 12 -22.16 -14.84 25.14
N ASP A 13 -22.22 -13.53 24.96
CA ASP A 13 -23.39 -12.85 24.38
C ASP A 13 -23.30 -12.86 22.85
N GLU A 14 -24.05 -13.77 22.24
CA GLU A 14 -24.25 -13.94 20.79
C GLU A 14 -24.58 -12.62 20.05
N ARG A 15 -25.14 -11.60 20.72
CA ARG A 15 -25.48 -10.31 20.12
C ARG A 15 -24.30 -9.35 20.08
N ILE A 16 -23.33 -9.52 20.96
CA ILE A 16 -22.15 -8.66 21.09
C ILE A 16 -21.01 -9.18 20.21
N LEU A 17 -20.93 -10.49 19.97
CA LEU A 17 -19.92 -11.08 19.08
C LEU A 17 -19.91 -10.48 17.67
N PRO A 18 -21.05 -10.23 16.98
CA PRO A 18 -21.06 -9.53 15.70
C PRO A 18 -20.51 -8.11 15.79
N ILE A 19 -20.77 -7.39 16.89
CA ILE A 19 -20.29 -6.02 17.12
C ILE A 19 -18.79 -6.04 17.42
N LEU A 20 -18.31 -6.96 18.25
CA LEU A 20 -16.89 -7.11 18.55
C LEU A 20 -16.10 -7.57 17.31
N ARG A 21 -16.65 -8.50 16.51
CA ARG A 21 -16.07 -8.87 15.21
C ARG A 21 -16.10 -7.69 14.25
N ALA A 22 -17.21 -6.94 14.19
CA ALA A 22 -17.31 -5.75 13.36
C ALA A 22 -16.32 -4.67 13.81
N LEU A 23 -16.07 -4.49 15.11
CA LEU A 23 -15.09 -3.54 15.66
C LEU A 23 -13.65 -4.01 15.51
N ALA A 24 -13.38 -5.31 15.65
CA ALA A 24 -12.07 -5.90 15.37
C ALA A 24 -11.73 -5.83 13.88
N ASN A 25 -12.75 -5.97 13.02
CA ASN A 25 -12.66 -5.76 11.58
C ASN A 25 -12.87 -4.28 11.19
N PHE A 26 -13.24 -3.41 12.14
CA PHE A 26 -13.39 -1.99 11.92
C PHE A 26 -11.99 -1.42 11.91
N ASP A 27 -11.40 -1.46 10.72
CA ASP A 27 -10.17 -0.76 10.44
C ASP A 27 -10.49 0.73 10.59
N ALA A 28 -10.15 1.32 11.74
CA ALA A 28 -10.23 2.76 11.97
C ALA A 28 -9.23 3.44 11.01
N GLY A 29 -9.65 3.60 9.76
CA GLY A 29 -8.75 3.86 8.63
C GLY A 29 -9.20 3.29 7.28
N SER A 30 -10.25 2.46 7.21
CA SER A 30 -10.87 2.05 5.94
C SER A 30 -11.60 3.19 5.21
N GLY A 31 -11.53 4.42 5.74
CA GLY A 31 -12.22 5.62 5.24
C GLY A 31 -11.73 6.14 3.88
N PHE A 32 -10.98 5.35 3.11
CA PHE A 32 -10.78 5.65 1.71
C PHE A 32 -12.04 5.31 0.93
N ASP A 33 -12.86 6.34 0.74
CA ASP A 33 -14.02 6.28 -0.13
C ASP A 33 -13.57 6.34 -1.59
N ALA A 34 -13.48 5.16 -2.22
CA ALA A 34 -13.14 5.02 -3.63
C ALA A 34 -14.18 5.65 -4.59
N SER A 35 -15.33 6.11 -4.08
CA SER A 35 -16.31 6.89 -4.85
C SER A 35 -16.01 8.38 -4.90
N ARG A 36 -15.05 8.87 -4.09
CA ARG A 36 -14.64 10.28 -4.16
C ARG A 36 -14.06 10.58 -5.54
N PRO A 37 -14.42 11.72 -6.14
CA PRO A 37 -13.82 12.14 -7.39
C PRO A 37 -12.33 12.38 -7.16
N THR A 38 -11.51 11.55 -7.81
CA THR A 38 -10.06 11.73 -7.91
C THR A 38 -9.74 12.39 -9.24
N ASP A 39 -8.60 13.09 -9.30
CA ASP A 39 -8.10 13.66 -10.55
C ASP A 39 -7.96 12.59 -11.63
N SER A 40 -8.18 12.96 -12.89
CA SER A 40 -7.90 12.08 -14.02
C SER A 40 -6.39 11.99 -14.22
N VAL A 41 -5.76 10.95 -13.66
CA VAL A 41 -4.31 10.71 -13.77
C VAL A 41 -4.03 9.96 -15.07
N THR A 42 -3.10 10.49 -15.88
CA THR A 42 -2.59 9.80 -17.08
C THR A 42 -1.25 9.10 -16.78
N PRO A 43 -0.81 8.12 -17.60
CA PRO A 43 0.45 7.41 -17.42
C PRO A 43 1.67 8.34 -17.37
N ASP A 44 1.67 9.39 -18.20
CA ASP A 44 2.78 10.34 -18.31
C ASP A 44 2.97 11.18 -17.04
N MET A 45 1.92 11.33 -16.24
CA MET A 45 1.96 12.06 -14.97
C MET A 45 2.59 11.24 -13.84
N ILE A 46 2.59 9.91 -13.95
CA ILE A 46 2.89 9.00 -12.83
C ILE A 46 4.29 9.22 -12.27
N ASP A 47 5.31 9.42 -13.13
CA ASP A 47 6.70 9.60 -12.67
C ASP A 47 6.85 10.86 -11.81
N GLN A 48 6.19 11.95 -12.20
CA GLN A 48 6.19 13.20 -11.44
C GLN A 48 5.38 13.05 -10.14
N LEU A 49 4.19 12.47 -10.23
CA LEU A 49 3.34 12.20 -9.06
C LEU A 49 4.03 11.29 -8.05
N CYS A 50 4.82 10.32 -8.52
CA CYS A 50 5.61 9.43 -7.68
C CYS A 50 6.60 10.21 -6.83
N LYS A 51 7.42 11.07 -7.44
CA LYS A 51 8.38 11.90 -6.72
C LYS A 51 7.71 12.80 -5.68
N GLU A 52 6.57 13.36 -6.07
CA GLU A 52 5.94 14.44 -5.36
C GLU A 52 4.98 14.03 -4.24
N SER A 53 4.17 12.99 -4.48
CA SER A 53 2.94 12.74 -3.75
C SER A 53 2.74 11.29 -3.31
N PHE A 54 3.60 10.35 -3.74
CA PHE A 54 3.45 8.95 -3.34
C PHE A 54 4.06 8.68 -1.96
N PRO A 55 3.44 7.82 -1.14
CA PRO A 55 4.08 7.30 0.05
C PRO A 55 5.24 6.36 -0.33
N MET A 56 6.20 6.16 0.59
CA MET A 56 7.40 5.36 0.33
C MET A 56 7.12 3.93 -0.16
N CYS A 57 6.01 3.30 0.27
CA CYS A 57 5.63 1.96 -0.21
C CYS A 57 5.36 1.96 -1.72
N MET A 58 4.64 2.96 -2.23
CA MET A 58 4.31 3.08 -3.65
C MET A 58 5.53 3.58 -4.45
N LYS A 59 6.34 4.47 -3.87
CA LYS A 59 7.62 4.90 -4.47
C LYS A 59 8.57 3.73 -4.69
N ALA A 60 8.67 2.80 -3.73
CA ALA A 60 9.53 1.61 -3.86
C ALA A 60 9.09 0.72 -5.03
N MET A 61 7.79 0.43 -5.15
CA MET A 61 7.25 -0.36 -6.26
C MET A 61 7.37 0.35 -7.60
N HIS A 62 7.16 1.67 -7.63
CA HIS A 62 7.36 2.47 -8.84
C HIS A 62 8.83 2.42 -9.30
N SER A 63 9.78 2.60 -8.38
CA SER A 63 11.21 2.48 -8.68
C SER A 63 11.55 1.08 -9.19
N ALA A 64 11.09 0.03 -8.51
CA ALA A 64 11.33 -1.36 -8.92
C ALA A 64 10.74 -1.64 -10.31
N LEU A 65 9.55 -1.14 -10.60
CA LEU A 65 8.91 -1.25 -11.91
C LEU A 65 9.75 -0.59 -13.01
N ARG A 66 10.23 0.64 -12.78
CA ARG A 66 11.05 1.39 -13.75
C ARG A 66 12.45 0.79 -13.93
N THR A 67 12.99 0.12 -12.93
CA THR A 67 14.33 -0.51 -12.99
C THR A 67 14.27 -1.92 -13.60
N ASN A 68 13.32 -2.74 -13.17
CA ASN A 68 13.26 -4.15 -13.55
C ASN A 68 12.34 -4.41 -14.75
N HIS A 69 11.56 -3.40 -15.14
CA HIS A 69 10.53 -3.51 -16.17
C HIS A 69 9.49 -4.62 -15.88
N HIS A 70 9.36 -5.01 -14.61
CA HIS A 70 8.44 -6.04 -14.13
C HIS A 70 8.18 -5.92 -12.64
N LEU A 71 7.02 -6.43 -12.20
CA LEU A 71 6.66 -6.59 -10.80
C LEU A 71 6.04 -7.97 -10.54
N ARG A 72 6.38 -8.57 -9.40
CA ARG A 72 5.77 -9.80 -8.88
C ARG A 72 4.32 -9.59 -8.44
N HIS A 73 3.56 -10.68 -8.32
CA HIS A 73 2.11 -10.66 -8.11
C HIS A 73 1.64 -9.68 -7.04
N ALA A 74 2.11 -9.83 -5.80
CA ALA A 74 1.68 -8.99 -4.70
C ALA A 74 1.97 -7.49 -4.92
N ALA A 75 3.09 -7.16 -5.56
CA ALA A 75 3.43 -5.79 -5.94
C ALA A 75 2.53 -5.25 -7.06
N ARG A 76 2.20 -6.07 -8.07
CA ARG A 76 1.23 -5.71 -9.12
C ARG A 76 -0.13 -5.36 -8.51
N MET A 77 -0.58 -6.14 -7.54
CA MET A 77 -1.86 -5.90 -6.86
C MET A 77 -1.82 -4.63 -6.01
N GLN A 78 -0.83 -4.50 -5.12
CA GLN A 78 -0.73 -3.36 -4.21
C GLN A 78 -0.56 -2.03 -4.99
N TYR A 79 0.33 -2.00 -5.98
CA TYR A 79 0.59 -0.80 -6.76
C TYR A 79 -0.50 -0.52 -7.80
N GLY A 80 -0.99 -1.55 -8.49
CA GLY A 80 -2.04 -1.41 -9.50
C GLY A 80 -3.36 -0.90 -8.93
N LEU A 81 -3.78 -1.43 -7.77
CA LEU A 81 -4.98 -0.93 -7.09
C LEU A 81 -4.78 0.48 -6.53
N PHE A 82 -3.58 0.81 -6.04
CA PHE A 82 -3.25 2.19 -5.66
C PHE A 82 -3.38 3.15 -6.86
N LEU A 83 -2.83 2.79 -8.03
CA LEU A 83 -2.91 3.60 -9.25
C LEU A 83 -4.36 3.81 -9.71
N LYS A 84 -5.17 2.75 -9.67
CA LYS A 84 -6.62 2.86 -9.89
C LYS A 84 -7.25 3.85 -8.91
N GLY A 85 -6.91 3.74 -7.62
CA GLY A 85 -7.45 4.60 -6.57
C GLY A 85 -6.99 6.06 -6.62
N ILE A 86 -5.93 6.40 -7.36
CA ILE A 86 -5.56 7.81 -7.60
C ILE A 86 -6.19 8.38 -8.87
N GLY A 87 -6.93 7.56 -9.63
CA GLY A 87 -7.67 7.98 -10.82
C GLY A 87 -7.08 7.54 -12.16
N LEU A 88 -6.13 6.59 -12.18
CA LEU A 88 -5.64 6.02 -13.45
C LEU A 88 -6.75 5.15 -14.08
N GLY A 89 -7.29 5.59 -15.22
CA GLY A 89 -8.35 4.87 -15.92
C GLY A 89 -7.88 3.52 -16.49
N LEU A 90 -8.81 2.60 -16.77
CA LEU A 90 -8.47 1.25 -17.25
C LEU A 90 -7.61 1.25 -18.52
N GLN A 91 -7.98 2.06 -19.52
CA GLN A 91 -7.23 2.12 -20.79
C GLN A 91 -5.82 2.67 -20.58
N ASP A 92 -5.68 3.66 -19.72
CA ASP A 92 -4.39 4.24 -19.34
C ASP A 92 -3.56 3.27 -18.52
N ALA A 93 -4.17 2.50 -17.61
CA ALA A 93 -3.50 1.46 -16.85
C ALA A 93 -2.98 0.35 -17.77
N LEU A 94 -3.78 -0.13 -18.72
CA LEU A 94 -3.34 -1.10 -19.72
C LEU A 94 -2.16 -0.55 -20.53
N ARG A 95 -2.21 0.72 -20.97
CA ARG A 95 -1.08 1.37 -21.66
C ARG A 95 0.17 1.41 -20.78
N PHE A 96 0.04 1.90 -19.55
CA PHE A 96 1.13 2.03 -18.59
C PHE A 96 1.84 0.70 -18.32
N TRP A 97 1.08 -0.35 -17.98
CA TRP A 97 1.65 -1.67 -17.70
C TRP A 97 2.25 -2.31 -18.95
N ARG A 98 1.60 -2.16 -20.11
CA ARG A 98 2.07 -2.72 -21.38
C ARG A 98 3.41 -2.11 -21.81
N GLU A 99 3.52 -0.79 -21.75
CA GLU A 99 4.74 -0.06 -22.10
C GLU A 99 5.92 -0.53 -21.26
N GLU A 100 5.70 -0.72 -19.96
CA GLU A 100 6.78 -1.11 -19.06
C GLU A 100 7.10 -2.61 -19.15
N PHE A 101 6.11 -3.49 -19.05
CA PHE A 101 6.33 -4.95 -19.05
C PHE A 101 6.82 -5.46 -20.41
N SER A 102 6.43 -4.83 -21.50
CA SER A 102 6.88 -5.25 -22.84
C SER A 102 8.40 -5.17 -23.01
N LYS A 103 9.09 -4.33 -22.24
CA LYS A 103 10.56 -4.24 -22.23
C LYS A 103 11.23 -5.48 -21.65
N HIS A 104 10.53 -6.23 -20.79
CA HIS A 104 11.05 -7.46 -20.17
C HIS A 104 10.46 -8.73 -20.81
N VAL A 105 9.13 -8.83 -20.89
CA VAL A 105 8.44 -10.05 -21.34
C VAL A 105 8.01 -10.02 -22.80
N GLY A 106 8.06 -8.87 -23.47
CA GLY A 106 7.56 -8.69 -24.83
C GLY A 106 6.05 -8.41 -24.90
N VAL A 107 5.64 -7.79 -26.00
CA VAL A 107 4.27 -7.27 -26.21
C VAL A 107 3.21 -8.38 -26.22
N GLU A 108 3.45 -9.47 -26.94
CA GLU A 108 2.46 -10.56 -27.06
C GLU A 108 2.26 -11.31 -25.74
N ASN A 109 3.33 -11.50 -24.97
CA ASN A 109 3.27 -12.15 -23.67
C ASN A 109 2.55 -11.27 -22.65
N PHE A 110 2.68 -9.93 -22.77
CA PHE A 110 1.92 -9.01 -21.93
C PHE A 110 0.41 -9.23 -22.08
N ASP A 111 -0.07 -9.20 -23.32
CA ASP A 111 -1.50 -9.28 -23.61
C ASP A 111 -2.09 -10.62 -23.13
N LYS A 112 -1.35 -11.73 -23.30
CA LYS A 112 -1.76 -13.07 -22.87
C LYS A 112 -1.78 -13.24 -21.35
N LYS A 113 -0.76 -12.76 -20.65
CA LYS A 113 -0.54 -13.09 -19.22
C LYS A 113 -1.09 -12.04 -18.25
N TYR A 114 -1.13 -10.76 -18.62
CA TYR A 114 -1.35 -9.67 -17.66
C TYR A 114 -2.60 -8.83 -17.95
N SER A 115 -3.00 -8.70 -19.21
CA SER A 115 -4.12 -7.81 -19.58
C SER A 115 -5.44 -8.19 -18.90
N TYR A 116 -5.69 -9.50 -18.75
CA TYR A 116 -6.86 -10.03 -18.06
C TYR A 116 -6.92 -9.59 -16.59
N ASN A 117 -5.84 -9.80 -15.85
CA ASN A 117 -5.78 -9.45 -14.42
C ASN A 117 -5.99 -7.94 -14.20
N ILE A 118 -5.42 -7.09 -15.07
CA ILE A 118 -5.64 -5.64 -15.01
C ILE A 118 -7.12 -5.32 -15.23
N ARG A 119 -7.77 -5.89 -16.25
CA ARG A 119 -9.21 -5.66 -16.48
C ARG A 119 -10.08 -6.18 -15.33
N HIS A 120 -9.71 -7.31 -14.73
CA HIS A 120 -10.38 -7.85 -13.55
C HIS A 120 -10.27 -6.93 -12.34
N ASN A 121 -9.10 -6.33 -12.09
CA ASN A 121 -8.90 -5.35 -11.01
C ASN A 121 -9.80 -4.12 -11.16
N TYR A 122 -10.20 -3.76 -12.37
CA TYR A 122 -11.13 -2.66 -12.66
C TYR A 122 -12.60 -3.09 -12.71
N GLY A 123 -12.91 -4.36 -12.44
CA GLY A 123 -14.27 -4.89 -12.40
C GLY A 123 -14.92 -5.06 -13.78
N THR A 124 -14.15 -5.06 -14.87
CA THR A 124 -14.71 -5.27 -16.23
C THR A 124 -14.77 -6.73 -16.65
N GLU A 125 -14.26 -7.66 -15.82
CA GLU A 125 -14.24 -9.11 -16.09
C GLU A 125 -14.80 -9.94 -14.92
N GLY A 126 -15.18 -11.18 -15.19
CA GLY A 126 -15.66 -12.14 -14.17
C GLY A 126 -16.91 -11.68 -13.42
N LYS A 127 -16.92 -11.84 -12.08
CA LYS A 127 -18.01 -11.39 -11.18
C LYS A 127 -18.17 -9.86 -11.08
N ARG A 128 -17.36 -9.09 -11.83
CA ARG A 128 -17.32 -7.61 -11.80
C ARG A 128 -17.05 -7.04 -10.40
N ALA A 129 -16.24 -7.74 -9.62
CA ALA A 129 -15.82 -7.28 -8.31
C ALA A 129 -14.93 -6.04 -8.45
N ASN A 130 -15.38 -4.92 -7.89
CA ASN A 130 -14.61 -3.68 -7.88
C ASN A 130 -13.58 -3.71 -6.74
N TYR A 131 -12.40 -4.29 -6.98
CA TYR A 131 -11.35 -4.40 -5.97
C TYR A 131 -10.94 -3.03 -5.44
N THR A 132 -10.99 -2.87 -4.12
CA THR A 132 -10.60 -1.63 -3.45
C THR A 132 -9.09 -1.57 -3.27
N PRO A 133 -8.49 -0.38 -3.34
CA PRO A 133 -7.10 -0.17 -2.93
C PRO A 133 -6.84 -0.70 -1.51
N TYR A 134 -5.59 -1.10 -1.25
CA TYR A 134 -5.21 -1.69 0.04
C TYR A 134 -5.01 -0.63 1.12
N SER A 135 -5.60 -0.84 2.30
CA SER A 135 -5.32 -0.04 3.50
C SER A 135 -3.90 -0.28 4.01
N CYS A 136 -3.36 0.65 4.81
CA CYS A 136 -2.06 0.44 5.45
C CYS A 136 -2.07 -0.81 6.32
N ASN A 137 -3.17 -1.10 7.03
CA ASN A 137 -3.30 -2.30 7.84
C ASN A 137 -3.17 -3.56 6.97
N ARG A 138 -3.90 -3.65 5.86
CA ARG A 138 -3.77 -4.77 4.93
C ARG A 138 -2.34 -4.94 4.41
N ILE A 139 -1.65 -3.85 4.10
CA ILE A 139 -0.26 -3.87 3.61
C ILE A 139 0.74 -4.29 4.71
N ILE A 140 0.49 -3.90 5.96
CA ILE A 140 1.37 -4.20 7.12
C ILE A 140 1.16 -5.62 7.63
N SER A 141 -0.09 -6.08 7.67
CA SER A 141 -0.51 -7.35 8.26
C SER A 141 -0.62 -8.49 7.24
N GLY A 142 -0.55 -8.18 5.94
CA GLY A 142 -0.59 -9.17 4.86
C GLY A 142 0.70 -9.99 4.73
N VAL A 143 0.80 -10.73 3.62
CA VAL A 143 1.97 -11.58 3.34
C VAL A 143 3.24 -10.72 3.24
N PRO A 144 4.27 -10.99 4.07
CA PRO A 144 5.50 -10.22 4.04
C PRO A 144 6.25 -10.46 2.72
N PRO A 145 6.98 -9.46 2.20
CA PRO A 145 7.74 -9.61 0.96
C PRO A 145 8.90 -10.59 1.13
N GLY A 146 9.00 -11.55 0.23
CA GLY A 146 10.12 -12.47 0.08
C GLY A 146 11.28 -11.89 -0.76
N PRO A 147 12.32 -12.70 -1.02
CA PRO A 147 13.43 -12.29 -1.86
C PRO A 147 12.98 -11.86 -3.26
N GLY A 148 13.39 -10.66 -3.69
CA GLY A 148 13.02 -10.10 -4.99
C GLY A 148 11.60 -9.53 -5.05
N GLU A 149 10.85 -9.53 -3.95
CA GLU A 149 9.57 -8.84 -3.81
C GLU A 149 9.76 -7.44 -3.24
N CYS A 150 8.97 -6.49 -3.72
CA CYS A 150 9.06 -5.08 -3.32
C CYS A 150 7.74 -4.50 -2.80
N HIS A 151 6.75 -5.34 -2.52
CA HIS A 151 5.48 -4.93 -1.91
C HIS A 151 5.60 -4.76 -0.39
N GLY A 152 4.51 -4.38 0.25
CA GLY A 152 4.44 -4.19 1.69
C GLY A 152 4.75 -2.76 2.14
N CYS A 153 4.94 -2.61 3.46
CA CYS A 153 5.23 -1.33 4.11
C CYS A 153 6.74 -1.22 4.40
N PRO A 154 7.47 -0.22 3.86
CA PRO A 154 8.89 -0.04 4.12
C PRO A 154 9.22 0.11 5.61
N PHE A 155 8.36 0.76 6.39
CA PHE A 155 8.56 0.93 7.83
C PHE A 155 8.47 -0.38 8.61
N LYS A 156 7.86 -1.42 8.05
CA LYS A 156 7.72 -2.75 8.66
C LYS A 156 8.73 -3.75 8.09
N HIS A 157 8.88 -3.78 6.77
CA HIS A 157 9.51 -4.88 6.05
C HIS A 157 10.94 -4.58 5.59
N CYS A 158 11.35 -3.31 5.50
CA CYS A 158 12.76 -3.00 5.23
C CYS A 158 13.59 -3.16 6.51
N ASP A 159 14.84 -3.58 6.37
CA ASP A 159 15.77 -3.52 7.48
C ASP A 159 16.04 -2.06 7.90
N ARG A 160 16.51 -1.90 9.14
CA ARG A 160 16.68 -0.57 9.75
C ARG A 160 17.69 0.30 8.99
N THR A 161 18.76 -0.29 8.48
CA THR A 161 19.81 0.42 7.75
C THR A 161 19.30 0.94 6.41
N GLN A 162 18.67 0.08 5.61
CA GLN A 162 18.04 0.46 4.35
C GLN A 162 16.91 1.47 4.57
N LEU A 163 16.12 1.33 5.63
CA LEU A 163 15.05 2.27 5.94
C LEU A 163 15.61 3.67 6.26
N GLN A 164 16.67 3.76 7.05
CA GLN A 164 17.32 5.04 7.34
C GLN A 164 17.89 5.70 6.09
N GLU A 165 18.53 4.92 5.20
CA GLU A 165 19.03 5.43 3.93
C GLU A 165 17.89 5.97 3.04
N ARG A 166 16.80 5.20 2.91
CA ARG A 166 15.61 5.63 2.16
C ARG A 166 14.99 6.90 2.74
N LEU A 167 14.89 7.01 4.07
CA LEU A 167 14.38 8.21 4.73
C LEU A 167 15.27 9.43 4.45
N LYS A 168 16.60 9.26 4.46
CA LYS A 168 17.54 10.33 4.09
C LYS A 168 17.37 10.75 2.63
N ASN A 169 17.20 9.80 1.72
CA ASN A 169 16.96 10.07 0.30
C ASN A 169 15.63 10.81 0.06
N GLU A 170 14.64 10.60 0.93
CA GLU A 170 13.37 11.34 0.95
C GLU A 170 13.51 12.76 1.55
N GLY A 171 14.69 13.12 2.07
CA GLY A 171 14.97 14.44 2.64
C GLY A 171 14.75 14.56 4.14
N VAL A 172 14.60 13.44 4.86
CA VAL A 172 14.52 13.43 6.33
C VAL A 172 15.91 13.68 6.91
N LYS A 173 16.03 14.74 7.74
CA LYS A 173 17.28 15.12 8.40
C LYS A 173 17.57 14.21 9.60
N ASP A 174 18.84 14.14 10.01
CA ASP A 174 19.24 13.29 11.15
C ASP A 174 18.53 13.64 12.48
N ALA A 175 18.12 14.90 12.66
CA ALA A 175 17.35 15.33 13.83
C ALA A 175 15.98 14.66 13.89
N ASP A 176 15.27 14.62 12.76
CA ASP A 176 13.92 14.06 12.64
C ASP A 176 13.93 12.54 12.46
N LEU A 177 15.05 11.99 11.94
CA LEU A 177 15.21 10.55 11.75
C LEU A 177 15.03 9.77 13.06
N LYS A 178 15.51 10.32 14.19
CA LYS A 178 15.35 9.69 15.51
C LYS A 178 13.89 9.58 15.92
N GLU A 179 13.07 10.57 15.59
CA GLU A 179 11.63 10.56 15.88
C GLU A 179 10.94 9.44 15.07
N VAL A 180 11.17 9.43 13.75
CA VAL A 180 10.56 8.45 12.84
C VAL A 180 10.95 7.03 13.23
N MET A 181 12.24 6.78 13.47
CA MET A 181 12.74 5.47 13.89
C MET A 181 12.20 5.06 15.27
N GLY A 182 11.98 6.01 16.17
CA GLY A 182 11.34 5.75 17.46
C GLY A 182 9.91 5.23 17.34
N TYR A 183 9.15 5.63 16.32
CA TYR A 183 7.84 5.04 16.02
C TYR A 183 7.96 3.63 15.44
N VAL A 184 8.93 3.42 14.54
CA VAL A 184 9.19 2.11 13.91
C VAL A 184 9.56 1.06 14.96
N GLU A 185 10.41 1.41 15.93
CA GLU A 185 10.83 0.52 17.03
C GLU A 185 9.66 0.09 17.92
N LYS A 186 8.67 0.98 18.10
CA LYS A 186 7.44 0.69 18.86
C LYS A 186 6.38 -0.04 18.02
N GLY A 187 6.64 -0.32 16.75
CA GLY A 187 5.69 -0.95 15.84
C GLY A 187 4.59 -0.02 15.32
N HIS A 188 4.73 1.30 15.51
CA HIS A 188 3.75 2.29 15.05
C HIS A 188 4.05 2.77 13.63
N TYR A 189 3.94 1.86 12.66
CA TYR A 189 4.38 2.10 11.27
C TYR A 189 3.57 3.21 10.56
N GLN A 190 2.27 3.32 10.82
CA GLN A 190 1.43 4.40 10.28
C GLN A 190 1.83 5.77 10.85
N LEU A 191 2.19 5.84 12.14
CA LEU A 191 2.73 7.06 12.75
C LEU A 191 4.08 7.43 12.15
N ALA A 192 4.96 6.45 11.91
CA ALA A 192 6.22 6.68 11.22
C ALA A 192 5.98 7.28 9.82
N CYS A 193 5.05 6.70 9.04
CA CYS A 193 4.66 7.22 7.73
C CYS A 193 4.07 8.64 7.80
N THR A 194 3.21 8.92 8.78
CA THR A 194 2.61 10.24 9.00
C THR A 194 3.65 11.28 9.41
N SER A 195 4.61 10.91 10.26
CA SER A 195 5.72 11.79 10.65
C SER A 195 6.62 12.09 9.44
N THR A 196 6.95 11.08 8.62
CA THR A 196 7.68 11.29 7.36
C THR A 196 6.92 12.20 6.40
N PHE A 197 5.59 12.03 6.25
CA PHE A 197 4.76 12.94 5.46
C PHE A 197 4.92 14.38 5.91
N ARG A 198 4.76 14.64 7.21
CA ARG A 198 4.89 15.98 7.80
C ARG A 198 6.24 16.62 7.48
N ILE A 199 7.33 15.87 7.65
CA ILE A 199 8.69 16.34 7.42
C ILE A 199 8.93 16.64 5.93
N THR A 200 8.59 15.68 5.06
CA THR A 200 8.94 15.72 3.62
C THR A 200 8.06 16.68 2.84
N GLN A 201 6.76 16.74 3.16
CA GLN A 201 5.80 17.66 2.52
C GLN A 201 5.77 19.04 3.19
N LYS A 202 6.52 19.24 4.28
CA LYS A 202 6.51 20.46 5.11
C LYS A 202 5.09 20.85 5.54
N SER A 203 4.24 19.84 5.79
CA SER A 203 2.87 20.08 6.22
C SER A 203 2.84 20.46 7.71
N PRO A 204 1.83 21.21 8.18
CA PRO A 204 1.57 21.32 9.61
C PRO A 204 1.27 19.95 10.21
N ASP A 205 1.30 19.87 11.55
CA ASP A 205 0.91 18.65 12.28
C ASP A 205 -0.47 18.18 11.81
N VAL A 206 -0.52 16.97 11.24
CA VAL A 206 -1.75 16.37 10.77
C VAL A 206 -2.57 15.98 11.99
N ALA A 207 -3.82 16.44 12.07
CA ALA A 207 -4.71 16.14 13.19
C ALA A 207 -5.05 14.64 13.30
N GLN A 208 -4.81 13.86 12.25
CA GLN A 208 -5.15 12.44 12.15
C GLN A 208 -3.98 11.63 11.56
N VAL A 209 -3.91 10.35 11.96
CA VAL A 209 -2.92 9.40 11.46
C VAL A 209 -3.36 8.93 10.07
N ILE A 210 -2.43 8.94 9.12
CA ILE A 210 -2.71 8.46 7.76
C ILE A 210 -2.77 6.93 7.78
N CYS A 211 -3.92 6.38 7.39
CA CYS A 211 -4.19 4.95 7.45
C CYS A 211 -4.33 4.30 6.07
N HIS A 212 -4.23 5.08 5.00
CA HIS A 212 -4.37 4.57 3.64
C HIS A 212 -3.36 5.23 2.66
N PRO A 213 -2.71 4.47 1.73
CA PRO A 213 -1.79 5.06 0.75
C PRO A 213 -2.45 6.10 -0.18
N ASN A 214 -3.68 5.83 -0.65
CA ASN A 214 -4.43 6.82 -1.43
C ASN A 214 -4.83 8.06 -0.61
N GLU A 215 -5.04 7.94 0.70
CA GLU A 215 -5.24 9.10 1.58
C GLU A 215 -3.97 9.96 1.67
N TYR A 216 -2.80 9.34 1.85
CA TYR A 216 -1.51 10.02 1.77
C TYR A 216 -1.39 10.84 0.48
N TYR A 217 -1.69 10.21 -0.66
CA TYR A 217 -1.65 10.85 -1.96
C TYR A 217 -2.59 12.05 -2.03
N MET A 218 -3.86 11.88 -1.67
CA MET A 218 -4.85 12.96 -1.71
C MET A 218 -4.44 14.14 -0.82
N LEU A 219 -4.00 13.88 0.41
CA LEU A 219 -3.51 14.92 1.31
C LEU A 219 -2.31 15.65 0.70
N SER A 220 -1.35 14.90 0.14
CA SER A 220 -0.19 15.49 -0.51
C SER A 220 -0.58 16.43 -1.66
N ARG A 221 -1.55 16.02 -2.50
CA ARG A 221 -2.07 16.84 -3.61
C ARG A 221 -2.75 18.11 -3.10
N GLN A 222 -3.62 17.97 -2.11
CA GLN A 222 -4.33 19.10 -1.49
C GLN A 222 -3.37 20.12 -0.88
N PHE A 223 -2.33 19.69 -0.16
CA PHE A 223 -1.34 20.61 0.41
C PHE A 223 -0.57 21.37 -0.66
N LYS A 224 -0.19 20.73 -1.76
CA LYS A 224 0.55 21.38 -2.85
C LYS A 224 -0.31 22.38 -3.62
N GLU A 225 -1.56 22.02 -3.90
CA GLU A 225 -2.50 22.90 -4.60
C GLU A 225 -2.98 24.06 -3.70
N GLY A 226 -3.19 23.82 -2.41
CA GLY A 226 -3.53 24.84 -1.41
C GLY A 226 -2.38 25.82 -1.14
N SER A 227 -1.14 25.34 -1.11
CA SER A 227 0.06 26.19 -1.00
C SER A 227 0.25 27.11 -2.22
N ALA A 228 -0.33 26.76 -3.37
CA ALA A 228 -0.30 27.58 -4.59
C ALA A 228 -1.42 28.63 -4.64
N LYS A 229 -2.46 28.55 -3.78
CA LYS A 229 -3.65 29.39 -3.89
C LYS A 229 -3.96 30.33 -2.72
N ASP A 230 -3.47 30.13 -1.48
CA ASP A 230 -3.66 31.14 -0.41
C ASP A 230 -2.77 30.98 0.84
N SER A 231 -2.23 32.12 1.31
CA SER A 231 -1.51 32.32 2.59
C SER A 231 -2.42 32.29 3.84
N LYS A 232 -3.49 31.50 3.85
CA LYS A 232 -4.40 31.36 5.00
C LYS A 232 -4.96 29.93 5.09
N PHE A 233 -4.14 28.97 5.50
CA PHE A 233 -4.69 27.72 6.02
C PHE A 233 -5.02 27.91 7.51
N GLY A 234 -6.31 28.07 7.79
CA GLY A 234 -6.84 28.16 9.14
C GLY A 234 -6.50 26.91 9.94
N SER A 235 -6.05 27.12 11.17
CA SER A 235 -5.87 26.11 12.21
C SER A 235 -7.05 25.13 12.23
N LEU A 236 -6.81 23.90 11.80
CA LEU A 236 -7.70 22.79 12.11
C LEU A 236 -7.63 22.59 13.62
N ARG A 237 -8.76 22.88 14.27
CA ARG A 237 -8.91 23.00 15.73
C ARG A 237 -8.36 21.76 16.44
N ASN A 238 -7.66 22.01 17.54
CA ASN A 238 -7.33 21.01 18.57
C ASN A 238 -8.57 20.20 18.94
N VAL A 239 -8.63 18.96 18.49
CA VAL A 239 -9.47 17.94 19.12
C VAL A 239 -8.62 17.32 20.21
N GLU A 240 -8.96 17.60 21.48
CA GLU A 240 -8.36 16.91 22.62
C GLU A 240 -8.60 15.40 22.46
N THR A 241 -7.53 14.66 22.17
CA THR A 241 -7.56 13.20 22.13
C THR A 241 -7.12 12.66 23.48
N GLN A 242 -7.99 11.88 24.12
CA GLN A 242 -7.60 11.10 25.29
C GLN A 242 -6.82 9.86 24.83
N LYS A 243 -5.67 9.61 25.47
CA LYS A 243 -4.82 8.44 25.20
C LYS A 243 -5.60 7.15 25.48
N ALA A 244 -6.00 6.44 24.43
CA ALA A 244 -6.40 5.04 24.55
C ALA A 244 -5.14 4.17 24.55
N VAL A 245 -4.85 3.53 25.68
CA VAL A 245 -3.80 2.51 25.78
C VAL A 245 -4.40 1.19 25.30
N VAL A 246 -4.13 0.81 24.05
CA VAL A 246 -4.50 -0.51 23.53
C VAL A 246 -3.32 -1.45 23.73
N TYR A 247 -3.49 -2.46 24.59
CA TYR A 247 -2.52 -3.52 24.78
C TYR A 247 -2.52 -4.44 23.54
N SER A 248 -1.34 -4.64 22.96
CA SER A 248 -1.12 -5.66 21.92
C SER A 248 -1.20 -7.04 22.55
N GLN A 249 -2.20 -7.84 22.17
CA GLN A 249 -2.18 -9.29 22.37
C GLN A 249 -2.01 -9.97 21.01
N LYS A 250 -1.03 -10.89 20.95
CA LYS A 250 -0.84 -11.81 19.84
C LYS A 250 -2.09 -12.68 19.69
N SER A 251 -2.81 -12.49 18.59
CA SER A 251 -3.89 -13.38 18.15
C SER A 251 -3.35 -14.22 17.00
N GLU A 252 -3.04 -15.49 17.27
CA GLU A 252 -2.87 -16.52 16.25
C GLU A 252 -4.27 -16.98 15.82
N ARG A 253 -4.67 -16.75 14.58
CA ARG A 253 -5.76 -17.51 13.96
C ARG A 253 -5.66 -17.59 12.44
N SER A 254 -5.94 -18.80 11.98
CA SER A 254 -5.91 -19.32 10.61
C SER A 254 -6.83 -18.58 9.65
N LEU A 255 -6.30 -18.34 8.45
CA LEU A 255 -7.01 -17.85 7.26
C LEU A 255 -7.49 -19.04 6.44
N GLU A 256 -8.80 -19.28 6.46
CA GLU A 256 -9.56 -20.09 5.49
C GLU A 256 -10.67 -19.13 4.99
N ASP A 257 -10.98 -18.91 3.71
CA ASP A 257 -10.62 -19.54 2.44
C ASP A 257 -10.39 -18.43 1.41
N PHE A 258 -9.30 -18.50 0.64
CA PHE A 258 -9.10 -17.71 -0.58
C PHE A 258 -9.11 -18.68 -1.77
N ASP A 259 -10.03 -18.45 -2.69
CA ASP A 259 -10.23 -19.24 -3.91
C ASP A 259 -9.17 -18.85 -4.96
N ASP A 260 -7.89 -19.10 -4.64
CA ASP A 260 -6.70 -18.84 -5.48
C ASP A 260 -6.26 -20.07 -6.29
N ASN A 261 -7.02 -21.17 -6.22
CA ASN A 261 -6.57 -22.51 -6.62
C ASN A 261 -6.46 -22.72 -8.16
N MET A 262 -6.84 -21.74 -8.98
CA MET A 262 -6.68 -21.82 -10.44
C MET A 262 -5.52 -20.96 -10.98
N ASP A 263 -5.10 -19.93 -10.24
CA ASP A 263 -4.04 -19.00 -10.65
C ASP A 263 -2.64 -19.48 -10.20
N ASP A 264 -2.53 -20.19 -9.07
CA ASP A 264 -1.26 -20.78 -8.62
C ASP A 264 -0.69 -21.77 -9.63
N CYS A 265 -1.55 -22.57 -10.28
CA CYS A 265 -1.10 -23.60 -11.22
C CYS A 265 -0.50 -23.00 -12.50
N LEU A 266 -0.95 -21.82 -12.93
CA LEU A 266 -0.40 -21.14 -14.11
C LEU A 266 0.88 -20.37 -13.76
N GLU A 267 0.97 -19.80 -12.55
CA GLU A 267 2.16 -19.07 -12.08
C GLU A 267 3.32 -20.04 -11.74
N GLU A 268 3.03 -21.25 -11.24
CA GLU A 268 4.01 -22.32 -11.02
C GLU A 268 4.60 -22.83 -12.36
N MET A 269 3.78 -22.91 -13.40
CA MET A 269 4.24 -23.25 -14.75
C MET A 269 5.12 -22.17 -15.38
N LEU A 270 4.84 -20.89 -15.10
CA LEU A 270 5.59 -19.76 -15.65
C LEU A 270 6.90 -19.52 -14.93
N THR A 271 6.93 -19.65 -13.60
CA THR A 271 8.16 -19.58 -12.80
C THR A 271 9.12 -20.72 -13.14
N SER A 272 8.59 -21.93 -13.37
CA SER A 272 9.37 -23.07 -13.86
C SER A 272 9.95 -22.85 -15.26
N ALA A 273 9.24 -22.11 -16.13
CA ALA A 273 9.73 -21.76 -17.47
C ALA A 273 10.82 -20.67 -17.43
N GLU A 274 10.70 -19.70 -16.53
CA GLU A 274 11.70 -18.64 -16.32
C GLU A 274 13.00 -19.21 -15.71
N GLN A 275 12.91 -20.15 -14.77
CA GLN A 275 14.08 -20.85 -14.22
C GLN A 275 14.81 -21.69 -15.28
N LYS A 276 14.07 -22.42 -16.12
CA LYS A 276 14.66 -23.18 -17.23
C LYS A 276 15.38 -22.28 -18.25
N ALA A 277 14.78 -21.14 -18.60
CA ALA A 277 15.41 -20.19 -19.52
C ALA A 277 16.71 -19.59 -18.96
N GLN A 278 16.79 -19.39 -17.64
CA GLN A 278 18.01 -18.91 -16.96
C GLN A 278 19.09 -20.01 -16.84
N GLU A 279 18.70 -21.26 -16.61
CA GLU A 279 19.63 -22.40 -16.56
C GLU A 279 20.21 -22.71 -17.95
N GLU A 280 19.38 -22.65 -19.00
CA GLU A 280 19.81 -22.85 -20.38
C GLU A 280 20.80 -21.76 -20.83
N SER A 281 20.57 -20.48 -20.48
CA SER A 281 21.52 -19.41 -20.81
C SER A 281 22.85 -19.51 -20.07
N MET A 282 22.87 -20.13 -18.89
CA MET A 282 24.07 -20.31 -18.08
C MET A 282 24.91 -21.52 -18.52
N MET A 283 24.32 -22.45 -19.29
CA MET A 283 24.99 -23.65 -19.81
C MET A 283 25.62 -23.43 -21.20
N GLU A 284 25.20 -22.37 -21.92
CA GLU A 284 25.77 -21.93 -23.20
C GLU A 284 26.88 -20.87 -23.06
N SER A 285 27.27 -20.53 -21.82
CA SER A 285 28.38 -19.62 -21.46
C SER A 285 29.62 -20.39 -21.03
#